data_AF-A0A4Y8KYY4-F1
#
_entry.id   AF-A0A4Y8KYY4-F1
#
_cell.length_a   1.000
_cell.length_b   1.000
_cell.length_c   1.000
_cell.angle_alpha   90.00
_cell.angle_beta   90.00
_cell.angle_gamma   90.00
#
_symmetry.space_group_name_H-M   'P 1'
#
loop_
_entity.id
_entity.type
_entity.pdbx_description
1 polymer ?
#
loop_
_entity_poly.entity_id
_entity_poly.type
_entity_poly.pdbx_seq_one_letter_code
_entity_poly.pdbx_strand_id
1 'polypeptide(L)'
;MENQQEISVQLDELIEKGRKVESLIICRTDAVLGLKNYSISDSDAYNTWLANCKRFLSLYYPDELALELFNDERRSQIPSRHSLLISKLESIKSFPQMKPTIPIEDFQKSTTIITNVNQSQTQSQTQSQQIAIQLFLEAIKDELTGKQTKELKQIIEDHKDEPEKIKPKLLEKLESFGIGVLSGIVGNILTNPQILSGFMG
;
A
#
# COMPACT_ATOMS: atom_id res chain seq x y z
N MET A 1 22.52 -4.36 16.03
CA MET A 1 23.52 -4.80 15.04
C MET A 1 23.23 -6.23 14.56
N GLU A 2 22.84 -7.15 15.45
CA GLU A 2 22.49 -8.56 15.09
C GLU A 2 21.42 -8.71 13.98
N ASN A 3 20.32 -7.95 14.04
CA ASN A 3 19.22 -8.08 13.07
C ASN A 3 19.63 -7.75 11.61
N GLN A 4 20.52 -6.77 11.40
CA GLN A 4 20.95 -6.38 10.04
C GLN A 4 21.86 -7.44 9.41
N GLN A 5 22.67 -8.12 10.22
CA GLN A 5 23.52 -9.21 9.77
C GLN A 5 22.68 -10.44 9.39
N GLU A 6 21.64 -10.75 10.15
CA GLU A 6 20.69 -11.82 9.86
C GLU A 6 19.93 -11.58 8.54
N ILE A 7 19.43 -10.34 8.32
CA ILE A 7 18.76 -9.96 7.07
C ILE A 7 19.69 -10.13 5.86
N SER A 8 20.96 -9.73 6.00
CA SER A 8 21.96 -9.88 4.94
C SER A 8 22.21 -11.34 4.57
N VAL A 9 22.30 -12.24 5.56
CA VAL A 9 22.49 -13.68 5.32
C VAL A 9 21.29 -14.28 4.61
N GLN A 10 20.07 -13.95 5.05
CA GLN A 10 18.84 -14.41 4.41
C GLN A 10 18.72 -13.91 2.97
N LEU A 11 19.12 -12.67 2.69
CA LEU A 11 19.14 -12.11 1.34
C LEU A 11 20.12 -12.87 0.42
N ASP A 12 21.32 -13.17 0.91
CA ASP A 12 22.32 -13.94 0.17
C ASP A 12 21.82 -15.34 -0.18
N GLU A 13 21.17 -16.02 0.77
CA GLU A 13 20.56 -17.32 0.52
C GLU A 13 19.46 -17.27 -0.55
N LEU A 14 18.63 -16.22 -0.56
CA LEU A 14 17.57 -16.05 -1.55
C LEU A 14 18.13 -15.81 -2.96
N ILE A 15 19.20 -15.03 -3.07
CA ILE A 15 19.90 -14.80 -4.33
C ILE A 15 20.53 -16.11 -4.82
N GLU A 16 21.22 -16.86 -3.95
CA GLU A 16 21.86 -18.13 -4.32
C GLU A 16 20.81 -19.18 -4.75
N LYS A 17 19.74 -19.35 -3.97
CA LYS A 17 18.61 -20.23 -4.33
C LYS A 17 17.98 -19.80 -5.65
N GLY A 18 17.85 -18.50 -5.86
CA GLY A 18 17.35 -17.92 -7.10
C GLY A 18 18.16 -18.35 -8.33
N ARG A 19 19.49 -18.21 -8.28
CA ARG A 19 20.37 -18.70 -9.35
C ARG A 19 20.24 -20.20 -9.59
N LYS A 20 20.02 -21.00 -8.53
CA LYS A 20 19.81 -22.45 -8.65
C LYS A 20 18.48 -22.77 -9.33
N VAL A 21 17.40 -22.08 -8.98
CA VAL A 21 16.08 -22.36 -9.58
C VAL A 21 15.91 -21.77 -10.98
N GLU A 22 16.81 -20.88 -11.43
CA GLU A 22 16.86 -20.39 -12.81
C GLU A 22 16.97 -21.56 -13.82
N SER A 23 17.78 -22.58 -13.51
CA SER A 23 17.94 -23.75 -14.37
C SER A 23 16.66 -24.60 -14.49
N LEU A 24 15.66 -24.37 -13.64
CA LEU A 24 14.37 -25.05 -13.73
C LEU A 24 13.47 -24.47 -14.82
N ILE A 25 13.78 -23.28 -15.35
CA ILE A 25 13.02 -22.60 -16.40
C ILE A 25 13.34 -23.25 -17.75
N ILE A 26 12.36 -23.96 -18.31
CA ILE A 26 12.45 -24.61 -19.61
C ILE A 26 11.80 -23.73 -20.67
N CYS A 27 12.51 -23.47 -21.76
CA CYS A 27 11.95 -22.88 -22.98
C CYS A 27 11.63 -23.98 -24.00
N ARG A 28 10.41 -23.96 -24.54
CA ARG A 28 10.01 -24.76 -25.69
C ARG A 28 9.55 -23.84 -26.81
N THR A 29 10.00 -24.09 -28.02
CA THR A 29 9.55 -23.36 -29.20
C THR A 29 8.46 -24.15 -29.88
N ASP A 30 7.30 -23.53 -30.10
CA ASP A 30 6.24 -24.11 -30.93
C ASP A 30 6.77 -24.32 -32.34
N ALA A 31 6.73 -25.56 -32.83
CA ALA A 31 7.32 -25.94 -34.11
C ALA A 31 6.58 -25.33 -35.32
N VAL A 32 5.33 -24.87 -35.15
CA VAL A 32 4.47 -24.37 -36.22
C VAL A 32 4.46 -22.85 -36.24
N LEU A 33 4.32 -22.21 -35.07
CA LEU A 33 4.18 -20.76 -34.93
C LEU A 33 5.49 -20.07 -34.51
N GLY A 34 6.54 -20.83 -34.14
CA GLY A 34 7.81 -20.27 -33.67
C GLY A 34 7.72 -19.58 -32.30
N LEU A 35 6.59 -19.71 -31.60
CA LEU A 35 6.34 -19.04 -30.33
C LEU A 35 7.10 -19.72 -29.19
N LYS A 36 7.80 -18.93 -28.37
CA LYS A 36 8.45 -19.43 -27.15
C LYS A 36 7.43 -19.59 -26.03
N ASN A 37 7.38 -20.79 -25.46
CA ASN A 37 6.59 -21.12 -24.28
C ASN A 37 7.54 -21.54 -23.17
N TYR A 38 7.32 -21.01 -21.96
CA TYR A 38 8.15 -21.33 -20.81
C TYR A 38 7.37 -22.13 -19.77
N SER A 39 8.06 -23.02 -19.08
CA SER A 39 7.52 -23.83 -18.00
C SER A 39 8.58 -24.09 -16.95
N ILE A 40 8.18 -24.44 -15.74
CA ILE A 40 9.09 -24.83 -14.67
C ILE A 40 9.11 -26.36 -14.56
N SER A 41 10.31 -26.96 -14.59
CA SER A 41 10.49 -28.41 -14.42
C SER A 41 10.11 -28.91 -13.03
N ASP A 42 10.56 -28.20 -11.99
CA ASP A 42 10.17 -28.43 -10.60
C ASP A 42 9.43 -27.20 -10.08
N SER A 43 8.11 -27.26 -10.21
CA SER A 43 7.24 -26.14 -9.82
C SER A 43 7.27 -25.91 -8.31
N ASP A 44 7.46 -26.94 -7.49
CA ASP A 44 7.44 -26.82 -6.04
C ASP A 44 8.68 -26.09 -5.52
N ALA A 45 9.87 -26.44 -6.03
CA ALA A 45 11.11 -25.75 -5.67
C ALA A 45 11.07 -24.28 -6.10
N TYR A 46 10.62 -24.01 -7.32
CA TYR A 46 10.51 -22.63 -7.84
C TYR A 46 9.46 -21.81 -7.10
N ASN A 47 8.28 -22.38 -6.83
CA ASN A 47 7.22 -21.70 -6.09
C ASN A 47 7.60 -21.48 -4.63
N THR A 48 8.33 -22.41 -4.01
CA THR A 48 8.89 -22.23 -2.67
C THR A 48 9.87 -21.06 -2.63
N TRP A 49 10.76 -20.96 -3.63
CA TRP A 49 11.66 -19.81 -3.74
C TRP A 49 10.89 -18.50 -3.93
N LEU A 50 9.91 -18.45 -4.85
CA LEU A 50 9.07 -17.28 -5.06
C LEU A 50 8.33 -16.85 -3.78
N ALA A 51 7.75 -17.80 -3.05
CA ALA A 51 7.04 -17.53 -1.80
C ALA A 51 7.98 -16.95 -0.73
N ASN A 52 9.20 -17.48 -0.63
CA ASN A 52 10.22 -16.98 0.29
C ASN A 52 10.69 -15.55 -0.09
N CYS A 53 10.92 -15.28 -1.38
CA CYS A 53 11.22 -13.94 -1.87
C CYS A 53 10.10 -12.95 -1.54
N LYS A 54 8.83 -13.33 -1.80
CA LYS A 54 7.66 -12.52 -1.46
C LYS A 54 7.64 -12.22 0.03
N ARG A 55 7.81 -13.24 0.87
CA ARG A 55 7.79 -13.13 2.33
C ARG A 55 8.90 -12.19 2.84
N PHE A 56 10.12 -12.34 2.32
CA PHE A 56 11.27 -11.52 2.69
C PHE A 56 11.07 -10.05 2.32
N LEU A 57 10.69 -9.78 1.07
CA LEU A 57 10.41 -8.41 0.62
C LEU A 57 9.27 -7.79 1.42
N SER A 58 8.17 -8.52 1.65
CA SER A 58 7.06 -8.00 2.47
C SER A 58 7.47 -7.68 3.91
N LEU A 59 8.45 -8.40 4.47
CA LEU A 59 8.87 -8.22 5.87
C LEU A 59 9.89 -7.10 6.06
N TYR A 60 10.84 -6.95 5.13
CA TYR A 60 11.98 -6.06 5.29
C TYR A 60 12.02 -4.90 4.28
N TYR A 61 11.38 -5.05 3.11
CA TYR A 61 11.40 -4.08 2.01
C TYR A 61 10.01 -3.95 1.35
N PRO A 62 8.95 -3.60 2.10
CA PRO A 62 7.59 -3.58 1.58
C PRO A 62 7.39 -2.58 0.44
N ASP A 63 8.11 -1.46 0.46
CA ASP A 63 8.09 -0.45 -0.63
C ASP A 63 8.68 -0.99 -1.94
N GLU A 64 9.51 -2.03 -1.86
CA GLU A 64 10.10 -2.71 -3.00
C GLU A 64 9.23 -3.90 -3.48
N LEU A 65 8.09 -4.17 -2.83
CA LEU A 65 7.23 -5.30 -3.19
C LEU A 65 6.37 -4.99 -4.42
N ALA A 66 6.90 -5.32 -5.59
CA ALA A 66 6.17 -5.32 -6.86
C ALA A 66 5.29 -6.58 -6.97
N LEU A 67 3.97 -6.47 -6.72
CA LEU A 67 3.04 -7.62 -6.69
C LEU A 67 2.91 -8.33 -8.04
N GLU A 68 3.11 -7.62 -9.14
CA GLU A 68 3.14 -8.16 -10.49
C GLU A 68 4.26 -9.19 -10.69
N LEU A 69 5.36 -9.09 -9.93
CA LEU A 69 6.43 -10.10 -9.95
C LEU A 69 5.96 -11.45 -9.42
N PHE A 70 4.90 -11.49 -8.62
CA PHE A 70 4.41 -12.70 -7.95
C PHE A 70 3.08 -13.20 -8.50
N ASN A 71 2.21 -12.31 -8.97
CA ASN A 71 0.83 -12.64 -9.33
C ASN A 71 0.59 -12.80 -10.84
N ASP A 72 1.56 -12.47 -11.70
CA ASP A 72 1.41 -12.71 -13.14
C ASP A 72 1.40 -14.23 -13.42
N GLU A 73 0.45 -14.72 -14.21
CA GLU A 73 0.37 -16.16 -14.57
C GLU A 73 0.87 -16.42 -16.01
N ARG A 74 1.25 -15.37 -16.73
CA ARG A 74 1.71 -15.47 -18.12
C ARG A 74 3.05 -16.20 -18.18
N ARG A 75 3.02 -17.40 -18.76
CA ARG A 75 4.21 -18.24 -18.99
C ARG A 75 5.31 -17.52 -19.75
N SER A 76 4.96 -16.68 -20.73
CA SER A 76 5.92 -15.88 -21.50
C SER A 76 6.77 -14.92 -20.66
N GLN A 77 6.31 -14.56 -19.46
CA GLN A 77 6.98 -13.61 -18.57
C GLN A 77 7.87 -14.28 -17.53
N ILE A 78 7.87 -15.62 -17.43
CA ILE A 78 8.63 -16.36 -16.41
C ILE A 78 10.12 -15.95 -16.39
N PRO A 79 10.87 -15.93 -17.52
CA PRO A 79 12.29 -15.58 -17.49
C PRO A 79 12.53 -14.12 -17.09
N SER A 80 11.75 -13.19 -17.66
CA SER A 80 11.87 -11.77 -17.37
C SER A 80 11.60 -11.46 -15.91
N ARG A 81 10.58 -12.10 -15.31
CA ARG A 81 10.23 -11.97 -13.90
C ARG A 81 11.30 -12.55 -12.99
N HIS A 82 11.83 -13.71 -13.34
CA HIS A 82 12.94 -14.33 -12.60
C HIS A 82 14.13 -13.36 -12.54
N SER A 83 14.59 -12.89 -13.70
CA SER A 83 15.71 -11.97 -13.82
C SER A 83 15.47 -10.64 -13.08
N LEU A 84 14.26 -10.09 -13.18
CA LEU A 84 13.89 -8.85 -12.48
C LEU A 84 13.90 -9.03 -10.96
N LEU A 85 13.42 -10.16 -10.44
CA LEU A 85 13.42 -10.45 -9.01
C LEU A 85 14.86 -10.61 -8.48
N ILE A 86 15.73 -11.32 -9.20
CA ILE A 86 17.17 -11.43 -8.85
C ILE A 86 17.82 -10.05 -8.81
N SER A 87 17.61 -9.25 -9.85
CA SER A 87 18.19 -7.91 -9.97
C SER A 87 17.75 -7.01 -8.81
N LYS A 88 16.49 -7.11 -8.38
CA LYS A 88 15.97 -6.36 -7.22
C LYS A 88 16.64 -6.81 -5.92
N LEU A 89 16.77 -8.12 -5.68
CA LEU A 89 17.47 -8.64 -4.50
C LEU A 89 18.95 -8.20 -4.48
N GLU A 90 19.64 -8.21 -5.62
CA GLU A 90 21.02 -7.71 -5.74
C GLU A 90 21.14 -6.20 -5.51
N SER A 91 20.15 -5.43 -5.99
CA SER A 91 20.08 -3.98 -5.73
C SER A 91 19.95 -3.69 -4.23
N ILE A 92 19.06 -4.41 -3.54
CA ILE A 92 18.88 -4.32 -2.09
C ILE A 92 20.19 -4.67 -1.37
N LYS A 93 20.89 -5.71 -1.82
CA LYS A 93 22.20 -6.10 -1.26
C LYS A 93 23.24 -4.99 -1.43
N SER A 94 23.26 -4.35 -2.60
CA SER A 94 24.24 -3.31 -2.95
C SER A 94 23.95 -1.98 -2.24
N PHE A 95 22.67 -1.68 -1.98
CA PHE A 95 22.21 -0.41 -1.43
C PHE A 95 21.13 -0.59 -0.34
N PRO A 96 21.44 -1.25 0.79
CA PRO A 96 20.45 -1.66 1.78
C PRO A 96 19.76 -0.49 2.52
N GLN A 97 20.32 0.72 2.43
CA GLN A 97 19.80 1.94 3.08
C GLN A 97 19.03 2.85 2.12
N MET A 98 18.96 2.50 0.83
CA MET A 98 18.34 3.34 -0.19
C MET A 98 16.84 3.07 -0.21
N LYS A 99 16.04 4.05 0.19
CA LYS A 99 14.59 4.01 0.01
C LYS A 99 14.23 4.63 -1.35
N PRO A 100 13.32 4.05 -2.13
CA PRO A 100 12.91 4.63 -3.40
C PRO A 100 12.38 6.04 -3.13
N THR A 101 13.06 7.04 -3.70
CA THR A 101 12.81 8.47 -3.40
C THR A 101 11.75 9.09 -4.33
N ILE A 102 11.19 8.31 -5.27
CA ILE A 102 10.22 8.80 -6.24
C ILE A 102 9.08 7.79 -6.35
N PRO A 103 7.81 8.20 -6.17
CA PRO A 103 6.67 7.38 -6.54
C PRO A 103 6.74 7.09 -8.04
N ILE A 104 6.77 5.82 -8.42
CA ILE A 104 6.52 5.40 -9.80
C ILE A 104 5.01 5.62 -10.01
N GLU A 105 4.62 6.88 -10.19
CA GLU A 105 3.33 7.23 -10.76
C GLU A 105 3.33 6.74 -12.22
N ASP A 106 2.22 6.11 -12.60
CA ASP A 106 1.95 5.47 -13.90
C ASP A 106 2.56 4.09 -14.15
N PHE A 107 2.10 3.07 -13.41
CA PHE A 107 1.50 1.89 -14.06
C PHE A 107 0.43 1.24 -13.13
N GLN A 108 -0.84 1.52 -13.47
CA GLN A 108 -2.01 0.65 -13.28
C GLN A 108 -2.59 0.44 -11.86
N LYS A 109 -3.72 1.15 -11.64
CA LYS A 109 -4.94 0.76 -10.91
C LYS A 109 -4.86 -0.49 -9.99
N SER A 110 -4.76 -0.17 -8.70
CA SER A 110 -5.63 -0.66 -7.63
C SER A 110 -5.68 -2.18 -7.39
N THR A 111 -4.82 -2.66 -6.50
CA THR A 111 -5.26 -3.61 -5.46
C THR A 111 -4.53 -3.27 -4.16
N THR A 112 -5.19 -2.46 -3.35
CA THR A 112 -4.75 -2.07 -2.01
C THR A 112 -4.90 -3.27 -1.07
N ILE A 113 -3.81 -4.00 -0.80
CA ILE A 113 -3.69 -4.82 0.41
C ILE A 113 -2.68 -4.12 1.33
N ILE A 114 -3.20 -3.36 2.28
CA ILE A 114 -2.41 -2.75 3.35
C ILE A 114 -2.12 -3.86 4.37
N THR A 115 -0.85 -4.21 4.53
CA THR A 115 -0.39 -4.96 5.72
C THR A 115 0.62 -4.10 6.47
N ASN A 116 0.11 -3.31 7.43
CA ASN A 116 0.93 -2.61 8.41
C ASN A 116 1.17 -3.53 9.60
N VAL A 117 2.42 -3.92 9.82
CA VAL A 117 2.92 -4.41 11.11
C VAL A 117 3.74 -3.30 11.71
N ASN A 118 3.23 -2.62 12.73
CA ASN A 118 4.04 -1.84 13.67
C ASN A 118 3.35 -1.82 15.03
N GLN A 119 4.06 -2.38 16.01
CA GLN A 119 3.97 -2.14 17.46
C GLN A 119 2.63 -1.61 18.00
N SER A 120 2.03 -2.42 18.86
CA SER A 120 0.70 -2.32 19.49
C SER A 120 0.37 -1.06 20.31
N GLN A 121 1.09 0.05 20.13
CA GLN A 121 0.77 1.36 20.75
C GLN A 121 0.50 2.48 19.74
N THR A 122 1.07 2.45 18.52
CA THR A 122 0.79 3.47 17.48
C THR A 122 -0.30 3.05 16.49
N GLN A 123 -0.53 1.75 16.29
CA GLN A 123 -1.55 1.22 15.38
C GLN A 123 -2.98 1.46 15.88
N SER A 124 -3.23 1.34 17.19
CA SER A 124 -4.53 1.69 17.77
C SER A 124 -4.84 3.18 17.59
N GLN A 125 -3.85 4.06 17.73
CA GLN A 125 -4.05 5.50 17.52
C GLN A 125 -4.33 5.87 16.06
N THR A 126 -3.62 5.30 15.08
CA THR A 126 -3.87 5.58 13.65
C THR A 126 -5.20 5.01 13.19
N GLN A 127 -5.58 3.82 13.65
CA GLN A 127 -6.88 3.22 13.33
C GLN A 127 -8.04 4.01 13.97
N SER A 128 -7.91 4.43 15.23
CA SER A 128 -8.91 5.32 15.87
C SER A 128 -9.04 6.66 15.16
N GLN A 129 -7.93 7.26 14.71
CA GLN A 129 -7.96 8.50 13.92
C GLN A 129 -8.62 8.30 12.54
N GLN A 130 -8.32 7.20 11.84
CA GLN A 130 -8.95 6.89 10.55
C GLN A 130 -10.46 6.61 10.68
N ILE A 131 -10.89 5.96 11.76
CA ILE A 131 -12.31 5.74 12.07
C ILE A 131 -12.99 7.08 12.37
N ALA A 132 -12.37 7.94 13.18
CA ALA A 132 -12.90 9.27 13.49
C ALA A 132 -13.03 10.16 12.24
N ILE A 133 -12.05 10.10 11.33
CA ILE A 133 -12.09 10.85 10.06
C ILE A 133 -13.21 10.33 9.15
N GLN A 134 -13.33 9.01 8.96
CA GLN A 134 -14.39 8.45 8.10
C GLN A 134 -15.78 8.75 8.65
N LEU A 135 -15.96 8.66 9.96
CA LEU A 135 -17.21 9.02 10.61
C LEU A 135 -17.56 10.49 10.41
N PHE A 136 -16.59 11.39 10.59
CA PHE A 136 -16.79 12.82 10.37
C PHE A 136 -17.17 13.12 8.91
N LEU A 137 -16.49 12.49 7.95
CA LEU A 137 -16.78 12.65 6.53
C LEU A 137 -18.18 12.18 6.16
N GLU A 138 -18.63 11.06 6.70
CA GLU A 138 -19.98 10.55 6.45
C GLU A 138 -21.04 11.49 7.04
N ALA A 139 -20.80 12.05 8.23
CA ALA A 139 -21.76 12.94 8.88
C ALA A 139 -21.92 14.31 8.19
N ILE A 140 -20.88 14.79 7.50
CA ILE A 140 -20.95 16.06 6.75
C ILE A 140 -21.37 15.89 5.29
N LYS A 141 -21.31 14.68 4.74
CA LYS A 141 -21.48 14.42 3.31
C LYS A 141 -22.87 14.77 2.80
N ASP A 142 -23.91 14.41 3.53
CA ASP A 142 -25.30 14.60 3.11
C ASP A 142 -25.85 15.99 3.50
N GLU A 143 -25.16 16.68 4.42
CA GLU A 143 -25.53 18.01 4.93
C GLU A 143 -24.87 19.14 4.14
N LEU A 144 -23.80 18.83 3.42
CA LEU A 144 -23.08 19.79 2.58
C LEU A 144 -23.44 19.60 1.11
N THR A 145 -23.81 20.70 0.46
CA THR A 145 -23.88 20.74 -1.00
C THR A 145 -22.50 20.56 -1.62
N GLY A 146 -22.45 20.10 -2.87
CA GLY A 146 -21.18 19.99 -3.61
C GLY A 146 -20.41 21.32 -3.72
N LYS A 147 -21.09 22.47 -3.63
CA LYS A 147 -20.46 23.79 -3.58
C LYS A 147 -19.79 24.05 -2.22
N GLN A 148 -20.51 23.82 -1.12
CA GLN A 148 -19.98 23.97 0.24
C GLN A 148 -18.79 23.05 0.50
N THR A 149 -18.83 21.82 -0.02
CA THR A 149 -17.72 20.87 0.04
C THR A 149 -16.47 21.38 -0.69
N LYS A 150 -16.64 22.03 -1.85
CA LYS A 150 -15.51 22.65 -2.58
C LYS A 150 -14.92 23.82 -1.80
N GLU A 151 -15.76 24.63 -1.17
CA GLU A 151 -15.31 25.77 -0.36
C GLU A 151 -14.48 25.33 0.86
N LEU A 152 -14.86 24.23 1.52
CA LEU A 152 -14.05 23.66 2.62
C LEU A 152 -12.72 23.09 2.13
N LYS A 153 -12.71 22.41 0.98
CA LYS A 153 -11.46 21.89 0.36
C LYS A 153 -10.51 23.02 -0.02
N GLN A 154 -11.05 24.12 -0.54
CA GLN A 154 -10.26 25.28 -0.92
C GLN A 154 -9.55 25.89 0.30
N ILE A 155 -10.24 25.99 1.45
CA ILE A 155 -9.62 26.48 2.69
C ILE A 155 -8.41 25.62 3.11
N ILE A 156 -8.52 24.30 2.96
CA ILE A 156 -7.43 23.36 3.29
C ILE A 156 -6.24 23.55 2.34
N GLU A 157 -6.49 23.72 1.04
CA GLU A 157 -5.42 23.92 0.06
C GLU A 157 -4.76 25.30 0.22
N ASP A 158 -5.56 26.36 0.44
CA ASP A 158 -5.08 27.75 0.59
C ASP A 158 -4.20 27.94 1.84
N HIS A 159 -4.38 27.10 2.86
CA HIS A 159 -3.65 27.19 4.13
C HIS A 159 -2.83 25.92 4.42
N LYS A 160 -2.50 25.14 3.38
CA LYS A 160 -1.76 23.89 3.52
C LYS A 160 -0.39 24.06 4.19
N ASP A 161 0.24 25.21 3.97
CA ASP A 161 1.53 25.58 4.56
C ASP A 161 1.38 26.26 5.95
N GLU A 162 0.15 26.53 6.40
CA GLU A 162 -0.20 27.20 7.67
C GLU A 162 -1.26 26.39 8.45
N PRO A 163 -0.94 25.16 8.90
CA PRO A 163 -1.90 24.21 9.44
C PRO A 163 -2.68 24.73 10.66
N GLU A 164 -2.09 25.60 11.47
CA GLU A 164 -2.72 26.28 12.60
C GLU A 164 -3.89 27.20 12.20
N LYS A 165 -3.92 27.67 10.95
CA LYS A 165 -5.00 28.51 10.41
C LYS A 165 -6.16 27.71 9.81
N ILE A 166 -5.94 26.44 9.44
CA ILE A 166 -6.96 25.60 8.80
C ILE A 166 -8.16 25.41 9.74
N LYS A 167 -7.92 25.00 10.99
CA LYS A 167 -8.98 24.73 11.96
C LYS A 167 -9.91 25.93 12.21
N PRO A 168 -9.42 27.13 12.57
CA PRO A 168 -10.29 28.28 12.79
C PRO A 168 -11.02 28.72 11.51
N LYS A 169 -10.39 28.61 10.33
CA LYS A 169 -11.01 28.97 9.05
C LYS A 169 -12.12 28.01 8.62
N LEU A 170 -11.95 26.71 8.87
CA LEU A 170 -13.01 25.73 8.61
C LEU A 170 -14.23 25.95 9.51
N LEU A 171 -14.01 26.28 10.79
CA LEU A 171 -15.11 26.56 11.73
C LEU A 171 -15.90 27.81 11.30
N GLU A 172 -15.20 28.92 11.03
CA GLU A 172 -15.81 30.16 10.51
C GLU A 172 -16.64 29.87 9.24
N LYS A 173 -16.12 29.01 8.36
CA LYS A 173 -16.81 28.64 7.13
C LYS A 173 -18.04 27.77 7.36
N LEU A 174 -17.95 26.78 8.24
CA LEU A 174 -19.09 25.93 8.61
C LEU A 174 -20.21 26.73 9.28
N GLU A 175 -19.88 27.69 10.14
CA GLU A 175 -20.84 28.64 10.72
C GLU A 175 -21.55 29.48 9.65
N SER A 176 -20.81 29.90 8.62
CA SER A 176 -21.37 30.67 7.50
C SER A 176 -22.40 29.90 6.66
N PHE A 177 -22.42 28.56 6.73
CA PHE A 177 -23.41 27.72 6.03
C PHE A 177 -24.77 27.70 6.72
N GLY A 178 -24.85 28.22 7.94
CA GLY A 178 -26.09 28.39 8.69
C GLY A 178 -26.36 27.25 9.67
N ILE A 179 -27.18 27.57 10.68
CA ILE A 179 -27.43 26.70 11.83
C ILE A 179 -28.09 25.36 11.45
N GLY A 180 -28.87 25.32 10.35
CA GLY A 180 -29.50 24.09 9.86
C GLY A 180 -28.48 23.05 9.41
N VAL A 181 -27.44 23.47 8.67
CA VAL A 181 -26.36 22.60 8.20
C VAL A 181 -25.53 22.09 9.38
N LEU A 182 -25.18 22.98 10.32
CA LEU A 182 -24.48 22.58 11.55
C LEU A 182 -25.29 21.58 12.38
N SER A 183 -26.59 21.82 12.53
CA SER A 183 -27.48 20.95 13.31
C SER A 183 -27.65 19.58 12.67
N GLY A 184 -27.74 19.52 11.34
CA GLY A 184 -27.77 18.26 10.58
C GLY A 184 -26.49 17.46 10.75
N ILE A 185 -25.33 18.12 10.65
CA ILE A 185 -24.02 17.48 10.87
C ILE A 185 -23.94 16.89 12.27
N VAL A 186 -24.27 17.69 13.30
CA VAL A 186 -24.25 17.23 14.70
C VAL A 186 -25.25 16.09 14.91
N GLY A 187 -26.45 16.17 14.34
CA GLY A 187 -27.45 15.11 14.37
C GLY A 187 -26.93 13.80 13.78
N ASN A 188 -26.26 13.84 12.62
CA ASN A 188 -25.72 12.66 11.96
C ASN A 188 -24.51 12.07 12.72
N ILE A 189 -23.69 12.89 13.37
CA ILE A 189 -22.62 12.40 14.27
C ILE A 189 -23.23 11.71 15.49
N LEU A 190 -24.20 12.34 16.15
CA LEU A 190 -24.81 11.83 17.39
C LEU A 190 -25.64 10.57 17.17
N THR A 191 -26.27 10.43 16.00
CA THR A 191 -27.07 9.24 15.65
C THR A 191 -26.23 8.09 15.13
N ASN A 192 -24.91 8.28 14.93
CA ASN A 192 -24.03 7.17 14.60
C ASN A 192 -24.00 6.16 15.77
N PRO A 193 -24.33 4.88 15.55
CA PRO A 193 -24.44 3.88 16.62
C PRO A 193 -23.17 3.73 17.47
N GLN A 194 -21.98 3.97 16.90
CA GLN A 194 -20.70 3.88 17.62
C GLN A 194 -20.46 5.07 18.56
N ILE A 195 -20.95 6.26 18.22
CA ILE A 195 -20.89 7.45 19.09
C ILE A 195 -22.02 7.42 20.10
N LEU A 196 -23.23 7.09 19.65
CA LEU A 196 -24.42 7.03 20.51
C LEU A 196 -24.25 6.02 21.64
N SER A 197 -23.69 4.84 21.36
CA SER A 197 -23.38 3.84 22.38
C SER A 197 -22.35 4.34 23.40
N GLY A 198 -21.41 5.20 22.99
CA GLY A 198 -20.46 5.87 23.90
C GLY A 198 -21.09 6.96 24.78
N PHE A 199 -22.23 7.53 24.39
CA PHE A 199 -23.03 8.42 25.26
C PHE A 199 -24.00 7.67 26.19
N MET A 200 -24.38 6.44 25.82
CA MET A 200 -25.33 5.62 26.57
C MET A 200 -24.68 4.64 27.56
N GLY A 201 -23.37 4.41 27.46
CA GLY A 201 -22.57 3.59 28.39
C GLY A 201 -21.94 4.43 29.50
#